data_AF-A0A6B2TI93-F1
#
_entry.id   AF-A0A6B2TI93-F1
#
_cell.length_a   1.000
_cell.length_b   1.000
_cell.length_c   1.000
_cell.angle_alpha   90.00
_cell.angle_beta   90.00
_cell.angle_gamma   90.00
#
_symmetry.space_group_name_H-M   'P 1'
#
loop_
_entity.id
_entity.type
_entity.pdbx_description
1 polymer ?
#
loop_
_entity_poly.entity_id
_entity_poly.type
_entity_poly.pdbx_seq_one_letter_code
_entity_poly.pdbx_strand_id
1 'polypeptide(L)' 'RPGWVVARAELLRALPGAGRDEHAVESAMARLRTALGTPKLIQTVVKRGYRLALDPSSGSKYAG' A
#
# COMPACT_ATOMS: atom_id res chain seq x y z
N ARG A 1 13.60 6.77 -0.59
CA ARG A 1 14.04 5.85 -1.67
C ARG A 1 12.82 5.48 -2.50
N PRO A 2 12.63 6.04 -3.71
CA PRO A 2 11.49 5.68 -4.55
C PRO A 2 11.58 4.22 -4.98
N GLY A 3 10.46 3.48 -4.93
CA GLY A 3 10.38 2.09 -5.39
C GLY A 3 10.45 0.99 -4.31
N TRP A 4 10.22 1.30 -3.03
CA TRP A 4 10.16 0.27 -1.99
C TRP A 4 8.94 -0.64 -2.20
N VAL A 5 9.20 -1.94 -2.34
CA VAL A 5 8.16 -2.97 -2.41
C VAL A 5 8.02 -3.60 -1.03
N VAL A 6 6.80 -3.52 -0.48
CA VAL A 6 6.44 -4.14 0.80
C VAL A 6 5.78 -5.48 0.51
N ALA A 7 6.32 -6.54 1.11
CA ALA A 7 5.81 -7.88 0.94
C ALA A 7 4.47 -8.07 1.67
N ARG A 8 3.67 -9.03 1.20
CA ARG A 8 2.35 -9.35 1.76
C ARG A 8 2.41 -9.72 3.24
N ALA A 9 3.44 -10.46 3.65
CA ALA A 9 3.67 -10.84 5.03
C ALA A 9 3.98 -9.65 5.96
N GLU A 10 4.69 -8.63 5.46
CA GLU A 10 4.93 -7.39 6.22
C GLU A 10 3.63 -6.61 6.42
N LEU A 11 2.81 -6.53 5.37
CA LEU A 11 1.50 -5.88 5.46
C LEU A 11 0.59 -6.60 6.46
N LEU A 12 0.56 -7.94 6.43
CA LEU A 12 -0.16 -8.72 7.43
C LEU A 12 0.27 -8.42 8.86
N ARG A 13 1.58 -8.25 9.11
CA ARG A 13 2.08 -7.86 10.43
C ARG A 13 1.64 -6.45 10.85
N ALA A 14 1.49 -5.54 9.89
CA ALA A 14 1.12 -4.16 10.15
C ALA A 14 -0.39 -3.95 10.31
N LEU A 15 -1.24 -4.95 10.01
CA LEU A 15 -2.69 -4.81 10.09
C LEU A 15 -3.21 -5.09 11.51
N PRO A 16 -3.77 -4.09 12.22
CA PRO A 16 -4.39 -4.32 13.51
C PRO A 16 -5.76 -5.01 13.31
N GLY A 17 -5.91 -6.20 13.88
CA GLY A 17 -7.20 -6.92 13.93
C GLY A 17 -7.68 -7.55 12.62
N ALA A 18 -6.89 -7.48 11.54
CA ALA A 18 -7.19 -8.22 10.31
C ALA A 18 -6.45 -9.56 10.40
N GLY A 19 -7.19 -10.68 10.29
CA GLY A 19 -6.66 -12.03 10.40
C GLY A 19 -5.44 -12.26 9.50
N ARG A 20 -4.67 -13.32 9.78
CA ARG A 20 -3.45 -13.71 9.04
C ARG A 20 -3.69 -14.14 7.57
N ASP A 21 -4.83 -13.78 7.01
CA ASP A 21 -5.34 -14.28 5.75
C ASP A 21 -5.05 -13.35 4.59
N GLU A 22 -4.89 -13.96 3.43
CA GLU A 22 -4.67 -13.25 2.18
C GLU A 22 -5.77 -12.22 1.88
N HIS A 23 -7.01 -12.51 2.24
CA HIS A 23 -8.16 -11.61 2.05
C HIS A 23 -8.10 -10.35 2.94
N ALA A 24 -7.45 -10.41 4.10
CA ALA A 24 -7.28 -9.26 4.98
C ALA A 24 -6.42 -8.17 4.32
N VAL A 25 -5.34 -8.58 3.64
CA VAL A 25 -4.48 -7.66 2.89
C VAL A 25 -5.23 -7.03 1.72
N GLU A 26 -5.97 -7.82 0.94
CA GLU A 26 -6.75 -7.27 -0.17
C GLU A 26 -7.80 -6.25 0.32
N SER A 27 -8.51 -6.59 1.39
CA SER A 27 -9.55 -5.71 1.98
C SER A 27 -8.95 -4.44 2.56
N ALA A 28 -7.79 -4.53 3.23
CA ALA A 28 -7.08 -3.36 3.72
C ALA A 28 -6.56 -2.48 2.57
N MET A 29 -6.02 -3.09 1.51
CA MET A 29 -5.56 -2.36 0.32
C MET A 29 -6.70 -1.69 -0.42
N ALA A 30 -7.86 -2.36 -0.54
CA ALA A 30 -9.06 -1.75 -1.12
C ALA A 30 -9.50 -0.52 -0.31
N ARG A 31 -9.65 -0.66 1.02
CA ARG A 31 -9.98 0.46 1.91
C ARG A 31 -8.98 1.60 1.82
N LEU A 32 -7.69 1.28 1.79
CA LEU A 32 -6.62 2.29 1.67
C LEU A 32 -6.69 3.02 0.33
N ARG A 33 -6.88 2.31 -0.80
CA ARG A 33 -7.06 2.93 -2.12
C ARG A 33 -8.27 3.87 -2.16
N THR A 34 -9.38 3.48 -1.53
CA THR A 34 -10.58 4.31 -1.41
C THR A 34 -10.32 5.55 -0.54
N ALA A 35 -9.71 5.38 0.64
CA ALA A 35 -9.41 6.49 1.55
C ALA A 35 -8.44 7.51 0.92
N LEU A 36 -7.50 7.05 0.09
CA LEU A 36 -6.58 7.93 -0.64
C LEU A 36 -7.22 8.63 -1.84
N GLY A 37 -8.41 8.19 -2.30
CA GLY A 37 -9.08 8.70 -3.51
C GLY A 37 -8.31 8.50 -4.83
N THR A 38 -7.07 8.00 -4.76
CA THR A 38 -6.17 7.86 -5.91
C THR A 38 -5.62 6.44 -5.97
N PRO A 39 -6.37 5.47 -6.53
CA PRO A 39 -6.00 4.05 -6.50
C PRO A 39 -4.67 3.75 -7.21
N LYS A 40 -4.27 4.61 -8.17
CA LYS A 40 -3.01 4.49 -8.92
C LYS A 40 -1.77 4.71 -8.06
N LEU A 41 -1.90 5.30 -6.87
CA LEU A 41 -0.80 5.47 -5.93
C LEU A 41 -0.32 4.14 -5.35
N ILE A 42 -1.14 3.09 -5.35
CA ILE A 42 -0.75 1.76 -4.86
C ILE A 42 -0.60 0.83 -6.05
N GLN A 43 0.64 0.49 -6.39
CA GLN A 43 0.93 -0.46 -7.45
C GLN A 43 1.15 -1.86 -6.88
N THR A 44 0.48 -2.84 -7.47
CA THR A 44 0.69 -4.25 -7.18
C THR A 44 1.86 -4.76 -8.02
N VAL A 45 2.86 -5.32 -7.36
CA VAL A 45 3.99 -6.01 -7.99
C VAL A 45 3.73 -7.51 -7.86
N VAL A 46 3.32 -8.12 -8.97
CA VAL A 46 3.00 -9.56 -9.04
C VAL A 46 4.18 -10.37 -8.47
N LYS A 47 3.88 -11.31 -7.56
CA LYS A 47 4.86 -12.16 -6.84
C LYS A 47 5.82 -11.45 -5.87
N ARG A 48 5.77 -10.12 -5.70
CA ARG A 48 6.60 -9.39 -4.72
C ARG A 48 5.81 -8.69 -3.63
N GLY A 49 4.65 -8.11 -3.93
CA GLY A 49 3.84 -7.36 -2.96
C GLY A 49 3.34 -6.03 -3.52
N TYR A 50 3.36 -4.98 -2.71
CA TYR A 50 2.79 -3.68 -3.06
C TYR A 50 3.83 -2.59 -2.91
N ARG A 51 3.77 -1.58 -3.77
CA ARG A 51 4.60 -0.38 -3.69
C ARG A 51 3.74 0.86 -3.80
N LEU A 52 4.24 1.94 -3.23
CA LEU A 52 3.68 3.26 -3.45
C LEU A 52 4.31 3.88 -4.70
N ALA A 53 3.47 4.31 -5.62
CA ALA A 53 3.81 5.17 -6.76
C ALA A 53 3.72 6.64 -6.34
N LEU A 54 4.41 6.97 -5.24
CA LEU A 54 4.74 8.36 -4.95
C LEU A 54 5.75 8.77 -6.04
N ASP A 55 5.33 9.65 -6.94
CA ASP A 55 6.28 10.37 -7.77
C ASP A 55 7.29 11.02 -6.80
N PRO A 56 8.59 10.73 -6.88
CA PRO A 56 9.57 11.37 -6.00
C PRO A 56 9.56 12.91 -6.10
N SER A 57 8.96 13.48 -7.15
CA SER A 57 8.70 14.92 -7.32
C SER A 57 7.52 15.46 -6.48
N SER A 58 6.60 14.59 -6.04
CA SER A 58 5.36 14.98 -5.34
C SER A 58 5.50 15.18 -3.82
N GLY A 59 6.74 15.18 -3.31
CA GLY A 59 7.06 15.30 -1.87
C GLY A 59 6.71 16.63 -1.20
N SER A 60 6.16 17.61 -1.92
CA SER A 60 5.84 18.94 -1.37
C SER A 60 4.36 19.19 -1.09
N LYS A 61 3.43 18.28 -1.40
CA LYS A 61 1.98 18.58 -1.33
C LYS A 61 1.25 18.08 -0.08
N TYR A 62 1.91 17.35 0.82
CA TYR A 62 1.30 16.78 2.02
C TYR A 62 2.02 17.16 3.33
N ALA A 63 2.87 18.19 3.29
CA ALA A 63 3.36 18.90 4.47
C ALA A 63 2.65 20.25 4.53
N GLY A 64 1.41 20.24 5.01
CA GLY A 64 0.57 21.42 5.21
C GLY A 64 -0.39 21.16 6.35
#